data_AF-A0A531JG59-F1
#
_entry.id   AF-A0A531JG59-F1
#
_cell.length_a   1.000
_cell.length_b   1.000
_cell.length_c   1.000
_cell.angle_alpha   90.00
_cell.angle_beta   90.00
_cell.angle_gamma   90.00
#
_symmetry.space_group_name_H-M   'P 1'
#
loop_
_entity.id
_entity.type
_entity.pdbx_description
1 polymer ?
#
loop_
_entity_poly.entity_id
_entity_poly.type
_entity_poly.pdbx_seq_one_letter_code
_entity_poly.pdbx_strand_id
1 'polypeptide(L)'
;MNIAPNSYFGTRKRLTATVASLAVIGAVGVGALATGTAPVLADAVRVEAPQVPSFADVVERVTPAVVSVKVKAKIEPAADDGSDQSDDQDGMNNLPDNPQLRRFFREFRGFGDQGGQFGMRRFNHRGHNDGQPRPVAQGSGFFISDDGYLVTNNHVVEEGSAFTVVMNDGKELDAKLIGTDPRTDLAVLKVEGDGKFTYVDFADDSKVRVGDWVV
;
A
#
# COMPACT_ATOMS: atom_id res chain seq x y z
N MET A 1 76.88 -3.59 16.84
CA MET A 1 77.26 -2.78 15.67
C MET A 1 76.10 -1.82 15.42
N ASN A 2 76.38 -0.51 15.54
CA ASN A 2 75.57 0.65 15.10
C ASN A 2 74.22 0.94 15.81
N ILE A 3 73.87 2.13 16.32
CA ILE A 3 74.42 3.51 16.35
C ILE A 3 73.80 4.21 17.59
N ALA A 4 74.54 5.08 18.29
CA ALA A 4 74.01 6.10 19.23
C ALA A 4 73.86 7.46 18.51
N PRO A 5 73.02 8.40 18.98
CA PRO A 5 73.56 9.49 19.81
C PRO A 5 72.62 9.86 21.00
N ASN A 6 73.14 10.21 22.18
CA ASN A 6 73.55 11.58 22.63
C ASN A 6 72.36 12.57 22.61
N SER A 7 72.03 13.39 23.62
CA SER A 7 72.73 13.84 24.82
C SER A 7 71.77 14.67 25.70
N TYR A 8 72.07 14.68 27.00
CA TYR A 8 71.71 15.61 28.08
C TYR A 8 71.32 17.06 27.69
N PHE A 9 70.35 17.64 28.42
CA PHE A 9 70.50 18.96 29.06
C PHE A 9 69.46 19.12 30.19
N GLY A 10 69.94 19.47 31.38
CA GLY A 10 69.12 19.67 32.57
C GLY A 10 68.73 21.12 32.84
N THR A 11 68.03 21.25 33.97
CA THR A 11 68.02 22.38 34.92
C THR A 11 66.88 23.41 34.79
N ARG A 12 65.87 23.16 35.66
CA ARG A 12 65.19 24.09 36.60
C ARG A 12 64.91 25.54 36.16
N LYS A 13 63.64 25.94 36.30
CA LYS A 13 63.15 27.22 36.88
C LYS A 13 61.64 27.07 37.13
N ARG A 14 61.20 26.87 38.38
CA ARG A 14 60.79 27.87 39.38
C ARG A 14 59.63 28.79 38.94
N LEU A 15 58.46 28.48 39.52
CA LEU A 15 57.51 29.37 40.22
C LEU A 15 57.23 30.76 39.64
N THR A 16 55.99 30.94 39.16
CA THR A 16 55.11 32.13 39.23
C THR A 16 53.76 31.69 38.60
N ALA A 17 52.55 32.09 38.99
CA ALA A 17 52.07 33.06 39.95
C ALA A 17 50.66 32.65 40.44
N THR A 18 50.41 33.05 41.67
CA THR A 18 49.20 33.06 42.49
C THR A 18 47.97 33.76 41.87
N VAL A 19 46.80 33.21 42.20
CA VAL A 19 45.56 33.88 42.65
C VAL A 19 44.98 34.98 41.76
N ALA A 20 43.91 34.67 41.02
CA ALA A 20 42.81 35.61 40.72
C ALA A 20 41.61 34.91 40.03
N SER A 21 40.87 34.02 40.72
CA SER A 21 39.60 33.50 40.18
C SER A 21 38.61 33.03 41.26
N LEU A 22 38.49 33.74 42.39
CA LEU A 22 37.48 33.46 43.42
C LEU A 22 36.70 34.73 43.78
N ALA A 23 36.13 35.40 42.78
CA ALA A 23 35.26 36.57 43.04
C ALA A 23 34.02 36.66 42.14
N VAL A 24 33.63 35.59 41.43
CA VAL A 24 32.39 35.58 40.62
C VAL A 24 31.34 34.60 41.17
N ILE A 25 31.71 33.66 42.03
CA ILE A 25 30.75 32.67 42.57
C ILE A 25 29.86 33.26 43.69
N GLY A 26 30.28 34.35 44.35
CA GLY A 26 29.55 34.93 45.49
C GLY A 26 28.30 35.74 45.12
N ALA A 27 28.24 36.34 43.93
CA ALA A 27 27.16 37.29 43.61
C ALA A 27 25.82 36.62 43.30
N VAL A 28 25.83 35.37 42.80
CA VAL A 28 24.59 34.62 42.51
C VAL A 28 24.04 33.95 43.78
N GLY A 29 24.90 33.53 44.70
CA GLY A 29 24.49 32.83 45.92
C GLY A 29 23.86 33.73 47.00
N VAL A 30 24.27 34.99 47.10
CA VAL A 30 23.81 35.90 48.18
C VAL A 30 22.45 36.55 47.88
N GLY A 31 22.09 36.74 46.61
CA GLY A 31 20.80 37.35 46.22
C GLY A 31 19.58 36.50 46.61
N ALA A 32 19.70 35.16 46.57
CA ALA A 32 18.59 34.25 46.87
C ALA A 32 18.27 34.13 48.37
N LEU A 33 19.22 34.47 49.26
CA LEU A 33 19.02 34.38 50.71
C LEU A 33 18.30 35.60 51.29
N ALA A 34 18.27 36.74 50.57
CA ALA A 34 17.69 37.99 51.08
C ALA A 34 16.18 38.13 50.81
N THR A 35 15.60 37.37 49.87
CA THR A 35 14.18 37.50 49.49
C THR A 35 13.30 36.31 49.89
N GLY A 36 13.86 35.25 50.49
CA GLY A 36 13.09 34.09 50.95
C GLY A 36 12.43 33.26 49.84
N THR A 37 12.71 33.55 48.57
CA THR A 37 12.12 32.87 47.41
C THR A 37 13.13 31.87 46.85
N ALA A 38 13.04 30.61 47.25
CA ALA A 38 13.74 29.53 46.57
C ALA A 38 13.18 29.39 45.14
N PRO A 39 14.04 29.27 44.10
CA PRO A 39 13.56 28.97 42.76
C PRO A 39 12.94 27.57 42.77
N VAL A 40 11.62 27.50 42.60
CA VAL A 40 10.91 26.23 42.37
C VAL A 40 11.13 25.89 40.90
N LEU A 41 12.12 25.05 40.63
CA LEU A 41 12.29 24.45 39.31
C LEU A 41 11.18 23.40 39.17
N ALA A 42 10.14 23.72 38.38
CA ALA A 42 9.13 22.75 38.02
C ALA A 42 9.80 21.70 37.12
N ASP A 43 9.94 20.48 37.65
CA ASP A 43 10.43 19.37 36.84
C ASP A 43 9.38 19.06 35.77
N ALA A 44 9.81 18.94 34.50
CA ALA A 44 8.88 18.65 33.43
C ALA A 44 8.32 17.24 33.64
N VAL A 45 6.99 17.12 33.76
CA VAL A 45 6.32 15.83 33.81
C VAL A 45 6.55 15.14 32.47
N ARG A 46 7.49 14.18 32.45
CA ARG A 46 7.72 13.32 31.30
C ARG A 46 6.65 12.24 31.32
N VAL A 47 5.75 12.30 30.35
CA VAL A 47 4.85 11.18 30.06
C VAL A 47 5.68 10.13 29.32
N GLU A 48 6.03 9.05 30.01
CA GLU A 48 6.54 7.86 29.34
C GLU A 48 5.40 7.25 28.53
N ALA A 49 5.53 7.30 27.20
CA ALA A 49 4.60 6.62 26.32
C ALA A 49 4.65 5.11 26.63
N PRO A 50 3.51 4.46 26.90
CA PRO A 50 3.46 3.02 27.05
C PRO A 50 4.12 2.35 25.83
N GLN A 51 5.02 1.40 26.08
CA GLN A 51 5.54 0.55 24.99
C GLN A 51 4.38 -0.28 24.47
N VAL A 52 3.98 -0.05 23.22
CA VAL A 52 2.86 -0.78 22.60
C VAL A 52 3.33 -2.21 22.30
N PRO A 53 2.57 -3.25 22.70
CA PRO A 53 2.87 -4.63 22.33
C PRO A 53 2.97 -4.79 20.80
N SER A 54 3.87 -5.67 20.35
CA SER A 54 3.98 -5.99 18.92
C SER A 54 2.79 -6.82 18.46
N PHE A 55 2.26 -6.52 17.26
CA PHE A 55 1.23 -7.33 16.60
C PHE A 55 1.80 -8.52 15.82
N ALA A 56 3.13 -8.67 15.77
CA ALA A 56 3.79 -9.70 14.94
C ALA A 56 3.25 -11.11 15.20
N ASP A 57 3.07 -11.49 16.46
CA ASP A 57 2.57 -12.83 16.84
C ASP A 57 1.11 -13.05 16.40
N VAL A 58 0.30 -11.98 16.39
CA VAL A 58 -1.09 -12.04 15.91
C VAL A 58 -1.09 -12.20 14.40
N VAL A 59 -0.35 -11.33 13.70
CA VAL A 59 -0.22 -11.33 12.24
C VAL A 59 0.30 -12.68 11.74
N GLU A 60 1.33 -13.24 12.39
CA GLU A 60 1.90 -14.55 12.02
C GLU A 60 0.85 -15.66 12.06
N ARG A 61 -0.07 -15.64 13.04
CA ARG A 61 -1.13 -16.64 13.18
C ARG A 61 -2.27 -16.46 12.20
N VAL A 62 -2.66 -15.22 11.89
CA VAL A 62 -3.84 -14.94 11.04
C VAL A 62 -3.50 -14.81 9.56
N THR A 63 -2.26 -14.49 9.20
CA THR A 63 -1.84 -14.32 7.79
C THR A 63 -2.21 -15.51 6.89
N PRO A 64 -2.06 -16.79 7.33
CA PRO A 64 -2.45 -17.92 6.49
C PRO A 64 -3.95 -18.01 6.18
N ALA A 65 -4.81 -17.35 6.97
CA ALA A 65 -6.24 -17.31 6.73
C ALA A 65 -6.65 -16.17 5.78
N VAL A 66 -5.79 -15.17 5.56
CA VAL A 66 -6.05 -14.01 4.71
C VAL A 66 -5.59 -14.31 3.28
N VAL A 67 -6.44 -13.99 2.31
CA VAL A 67 -6.21 -14.31 0.91
C VAL A 67 -6.59 -13.14 0.00
N SER A 68 -6.11 -13.20 -1.24
CA SER A 68 -6.46 -12.28 -2.31
C SER A 68 -7.54 -12.90 -3.20
N VAL A 69 -8.63 -12.19 -3.45
CA VAL A 69 -9.73 -12.62 -4.31
C VAL A 69 -9.55 -11.94 -5.67
N LYS A 70 -9.34 -12.73 -6.72
CA LYS A 70 -9.29 -12.25 -8.11
C LYS A 70 -10.59 -12.60 -8.81
N VAL A 71 -11.15 -11.64 -9.53
CA VAL A 71 -12.42 -11.80 -10.24
C VAL A 71 -12.21 -11.63 -11.74
N LYS A 72 -12.71 -12.58 -12.53
CA LYS A 72 -12.65 -12.53 -13.99
C LYS A 72 -13.95 -11.98 -14.57
N ALA A 73 -13.81 -11.10 -15.57
CA ALA A 73 -14.93 -10.55 -16.34
C ALA A 73 -15.81 -11.66 -16.89
N LYS A 74 -17.13 -11.46 -16.89
CA LYS A 74 -18.02 -12.19 -17.80
C LYS A 74 -17.80 -11.65 -19.21
N ILE A 75 -16.81 -12.16 -19.93
CA ILE A 75 -16.65 -11.85 -21.35
C ILE A 75 -17.63 -12.77 -22.09
N GLU A 76 -18.79 -12.23 -22.45
CA GLU A 76 -19.56 -12.84 -23.53
C GLU A 76 -18.73 -12.64 -24.80
N PRO A 77 -18.29 -13.72 -25.48
CA PRO A 77 -17.62 -13.56 -26.76
C PRO A 77 -18.63 -12.91 -27.69
N ALA A 78 -18.41 -11.64 -28.03
CA ALA A 78 -19.07 -11.05 -29.18
C ALA A 78 -18.77 -11.99 -30.34
N ALA A 79 -19.82 -12.60 -30.91
CA ALA A 79 -19.68 -13.47 -32.05
C ALA A 79 -18.90 -12.70 -33.12
N ASP A 80 -17.69 -13.17 -33.40
CA ASP A 80 -16.95 -12.83 -34.60
C ASP A 80 -17.66 -13.57 -35.73
N ASP A 81 -18.74 -12.96 -36.23
CA ASP A 81 -19.36 -13.35 -37.49
C ASP A 81 -18.38 -12.98 -38.59
N GLY A 82 -17.54 -13.94 -38.93
CA GLY A 82 -16.65 -13.87 -40.06
C GLY A 82 -17.45 -13.73 -41.35
N SER A 83 -17.64 -12.49 -41.78
CA SER A 83 -17.84 -12.15 -43.18
C SER A 83 -16.64 -11.34 -43.66
N ASP A 84 -15.65 -12.06 -44.21
CA ASP A 84 -14.72 -11.49 -45.19
C ASP A 84 -15.54 -10.92 -46.35
N GLN A 85 -15.76 -9.61 -46.31
CA GLN A 85 -16.12 -8.85 -47.49
C GLN A 85 -15.39 -7.53 -47.43
N SER A 86 -14.30 -7.50 -48.18
CA SER A 86 -13.68 -6.30 -48.71
C SER A 86 -14.75 -5.31 -49.17
N ASP A 87 -14.86 -4.18 -48.48
CA ASP A 87 -15.21 -2.92 -49.11
C ASP A 87 -14.72 -1.76 -48.26
N ASP A 88 -13.89 -0.94 -48.88
CA ASP A 88 -13.42 0.34 -48.41
C ASP A 88 -14.61 1.24 -48.01
N GLN A 89 -14.82 1.47 -46.71
CA GLN A 89 -15.29 2.77 -46.19
C GLN A 89 -15.36 2.77 -44.66
N ASP A 90 -14.39 3.47 -44.08
CA ASP A 90 -14.54 4.33 -42.92
C ASP A 90 -15.33 3.80 -41.71
N GLY A 91 -14.60 3.33 -40.70
CA GLY A 91 -15.07 3.06 -39.33
C GLY A 91 -15.53 4.31 -38.55
N MET A 92 -16.37 5.17 -39.15
CA MET A 92 -17.02 6.32 -38.52
C MET A 92 -18.55 6.31 -38.72
N ASN A 93 -19.13 5.17 -39.12
CA ASN A 93 -20.60 5.01 -39.23
C ASN A 93 -21.31 4.79 -37.88
N ASN A 94 -20.58 4.73 -36.76
CA ASN A 94 -21.14 4.52 -35.42
C ASN A 94 -21.00 5.75 -34.50
N LEU A 95 -20.95 6.95 -35.06
CA LEU A 95 -21.10 8.17 -34.26
C LEU A 95 -22.60 8.45 -34.06
N PRO A 96 -23.02 8.94 -32.88
CA PRO A 96 -24.37 9.45 -32.69
C PRO A 96 -24.70 10.45 -33.79
N ASP A 97 -25.92 10.40 -34.34
CA ASP A 97 -26.44 11.33 -35.35
C ASP A 97 -26.63 12.75 -34.77
N ASN A 98 -25.55 13.33 -34.26
CA ASN A 98 -25.49 14.70 -33.80
C ASN A 98 -24.66 15.51 -34.80
N PRO A 99 -25.29 16.44 -35.55
CA PRO A 99 -24.61 17.32 -36.51
C PRO A 99 -23.45 18.13 -35.91
N GLN A 100 -23.45 18.38 -34.59
CA GLN A 100 -22.46 19.20 -33.90
C GLN A 100 -21.15 18.42 -33.67
N LEU A 101 -21.25 17.16 -33.23
CA LEU A 101 -20.12 16.26 -33.06
C LEU A 101 -19.46 15.93 -34.42
N ARG A 102 -20.27 15.70 -35.46
CA ARG A 102 -19.75 15.44 -36.82
C ARG A 102 -18.95 16.62 -37.39
N ARG A 103 -19.27 17.86 -37.00
CA ARG A 103 -18.48 19.05 -37.38
C ARG A 103 -17.17 19.10 -36.58
N PHE A 104 -17.24 18.89 -35.27
CA PHE A 104 -16.07 18.85 -34.40
C PHE A 104 -15.03 17.81 -34.86
N PHE A 105 -15.42 16.55 -35.10
CA PHE A 105 -14.48 15.51 -35.54
C PHE A 105 -13.91 15.76 -36.94
N ARG A 106 -14.68 16.41 -37.82
CA ARG A 106 -14.24 16.80 -39.17
C ARG A 106 -13.26 17.96 -39.13
N GLU A 107 -13.49 18.93 -38.25
CA GLU A 107 -12.58 20.06 -37.99
C GLU A 107 -11.27 19.59 -37.35
N PHE A 108 -11.37 18.69 -36.36
CA PHE A 108 -10.22 18.19 -35.61
C PHE A 108 -9.36 17.21 -36.43
N ARG A 109 -10.00 16.36 -37.25
CA ARG A 109 -9.30 15.44 -38.17
C ARG A 109 -8.93 16.12 -39.51
N GLY A 110 -9.51 17.28 -39.81
CA GLY A 110 -9.21 18.13 -40.97
C GLY A 110 -7.84 18.82 -40.91
N PHE A 111 -7.14 18.75 -39.78
CA PHE A 111 -5.72 19.12 -39.67
C PHE A 111 -4.76 18.13 -40.36
N GLY A 112 -5.27 17.12 -41.08
CA GLY A 112 -4.46 16.15 -41.81
C GLY A 112 -4.64 16.15 -43.33
N ASP A 113 -5.62 16.87 -43.90
CA ASP A 113 -5.98 16.73 -45.32
C ASP A 113 -5.64 17.97 -46.16
N GLN A 114 -4.48 18.58 -45.88
CA GLN A 114 -3.93 19.57 -46.79
C GLN A 114 -2.41 19.52 -46.83
N GLY A 115 -1.90 18.73 -47.78
CA GLY A 115 -0.58 18.88 -48.37
C GLY A 115 0.61 18.43 -47.51
N GLY A 116 1.16 17.27 -47.85
CA GLY A 116 2.51 16.93 -47.39
C GLY A 116 2.85 15.46 -47.50
N GLN A 117 3.69 15.13 -48.47
CA GLN A 117 4.49 13.90 -48.50
C GLN A 117 5.32 13.81 -47.21
N PHE A 118 4.80 13.22 -46.14
CA PHE A 118 5.61 12.87 -44.97
C PHE A 118 5.18 11.52 -44.42
N GLY A 119 6.00 10.51 -44.70
CA GLY A 119 5.84 9.17 -44.21
C GLY A 119 5.91 9.11 -42.68
N MET A 120 4.78 8.79 -42.06
CA MET A 120 4.75 8.24 -40.71
C MET A 120 4.64 6.72 -40.84
N ARG A 121 5.78 6.08 -40.56
CA ARG A 121 5.96 4.63 -40.51
C ARG A 121 4.89 4.01 -39.62
N ARG A 122 4.28 2.96 -40.15
CA ARG A 122 3.41 2.02 -39.44
C ARG A 122 4.04 1.65 -38.10
N PHE A 123 3.46 2.12 -37.00
CA PHE A 123 3.70 1.56 -35.67
C PHE A 123 2.91 0.24 -35.55
N ASN A 124 3.31 -0.75 -36.34
CA ASN A 124 2.80 -2.12 -36.29
C ASN A 124 3.65 -2.95 -35.30
N HIS A 125 3.73 -2.51 -34.03
CA HIS A 125 4.34 -3.31 -32.97
C HIS A 125 3.61 -3.10 -31.64
N ARG A 126 2.48 -3.79 -31.47
CA ARG A 126 2.09 -4.30 -30.15
C ARG A 126 1.47 -5.67 -30.37
N GLY A 127 2.19 -6.68 -29.89
CA GLY A 127 1.85 -8.08 -30.08
C GLY A 127 0.45 -8.40 -29.59
N HIS A 128 -0.21 -9.25 -30.37
CA HIS A 128 -1.09 -10.32 -29.92
C HIS A 128 -0.72 -10.73 -28.48
N ASN A 129 -1.52 -10.31 -27.53
CA ASN A 129 -1.70 -11.07 -26.30
C ASN A 129 -3.13 -11.58 -26.37
N ASP A 130 -3.22 -12.83 -26.77
CA ASP A 130 -4.43 -13.60 -26.96
C ASP A 130 -5.28 -13.60 -25.69
N GLY A 131 -6.54 -13.19 -25.80
CA GLY A 131 -7.70 -13.79 -25.14
C GLY A 131 -7.73 -14.00 -23.63
N GLN A 132 -6.73 -13.62 -22.83
CA GLN A 132 -6.78 -13.82 -21.39
C GLN A 132 -7.75 -12.80 -20.78
N PRO A 133 -8.85 -13.25 -20.15
CA PRO A 133 -9.75 -12.36 -19.43
C PRO A 133 -8.91 -11.61 -18.39
N ARG A 134 -8.79 -10.29 -18.56
CA ARG A 134 -8.12 -9.48 -17.56
C ARG A 134 -8.96 -9.55 -16.28
N PRO A 135 -8.33 -9.68 -15.10
CA PRO A 135 -9.04 -9.54 -13.84
C PRO A 135 -9.78 -8.20 -13.85
N VAL A 136 -11.08 -8.22 -13.59
CA VAL A 136 -11.92 -7.02 -13.55
C VAL A 136 -11.91 -6.38 -12.18
N ALA A 137 -11.78 -7.20 -11.14
CA ALA A 137 -11.72 -6.78 -9.76
C ALA A 137 -10.75 -7.64 -8.98
N GLN A 138 -10.11 -7.02 -8.00
CA GLN A 138 -9.26 -7.69 -7.02
C GLN A 138 -9.62 -7.13 -5.65
N GLY A 139 -9.80 -8.02 -4.67
CA GLY A 139 -10.06 -7.68 -3.29
C GLY A 139 -9.33 -8.62 -2.34
N SER A 140 -9.56 -8.46 -1.05
CA SER A 140 -9.11 -9.38 -0.01
C SER A 140 -10.29 -10.17 0.56
N GLY A 141 -9.97 -11.26 1.23
CA GLY A 141 -10.92 -12.02 2.02
C GLY A 141 -10.20 -12.86 3.06
N PHE A 142 -10.96 -13.54 3.90
CA PHE A 142 -10.41 -14.47 4.89
C PHE A 142 -11.30 -15.69 5.08
N PHE A 143 -10.68 -16.82 5.38
CA PHE A 143 -11.41 -18.04 5.71
C PHE A 143 -12.09 -17.93 7.07
N ILE A 144 -13.33 -18.41 7.16
CA ILE A 144 -14.14 -18.46 8.38
C ILE A 144 -14.43 -19.89 8.85
N SER A 145 -13.90 -20.88 8.14
CA SER A 145 -14.14 -22.31 8.41
C SER A 145 -13.01 -23.15 7.82
N ASP A 146 -12.77 -24.32 8.40
CA ASP A 146 -11.72 -25.24 7.96
C ASP A 146 -12.03 -25.94 6.64
N ASP A 147 -13.32 -26.01 6.28
CA ASP A 147 -13.78 -26.62 5.04
C ASP A 147 -13.67 -25.69 3.83
N GLY A 148 -13.32 -24.41 4.02
CA GLY A 148 -13.01 -23.47 2.93
C GLY A 148 -14.07 -22.43 2.59
N TYR A 149 -15.02 -22.13 3.49
CA TYR A 149 -15.80 -20.89 3.35
C TYR A 149 -14.98 -19.66 3.67
N LEU A 150 -15.16 -18.63 2.86
CA LEU A 150 -14.47 -17.36 2.92
C LEU A 150 -15.46 -16.20 2.84
N VAL A 151 -15.17 -15.13 3.57
CA VAL A 151 -15.89 -13.85 3.50
C VAL A 151 -15.05 -12.82 2.74
N THR A 152 -15.72 -12.05 1.88
CA THR A 152 -15.19 -10.88 1.18
C THR A 152 -16.29 -9.82 1.05
N ASN A 153 -15.98 -8.69 0.42
CA ASN A 153 -16.95 -7.66 0.15
C ASN A 153 -17.82 -8.01 -1.06
N ASN A 154 -19.10 -7.60 -1.03
CA ASN A 154 -20.01 -7.80 -2.16
C ASN A 154 -19.53 -7.06 -3.42
N HIS A 155 -19.08 -5.81 -3.27
CA HIS A 155 -18.59 -5.02 -4.41
C HIS A 155 -17.36 -5.63 -5.11
N VAL A 156 -16.62 -6.54 -4.45
CA VAL A 156 -15.50 -7.27 -5.06
C VAL A 156 -16.02 -8.31 -6.06
N VAL A 157 -17.16 -8.93 -5.77
CA VAL A 157 -17.69 -10.08 -6.53
C VAL A 157 -18.85 -9.73 -7.48
N GLU A 158 -19.43 -8.54 -7.35
CA GLU A 158 -20.68 -8.12 -8.02
C GLU A 158 -20.66 -8.26 -9.56
N GLU A 159 -19.56 -7.89 -10.22
CA GLU A 159 -19.43 -7.97 -11.69
C GLU A 159 -18.69 -9.23 -12.18
N GLY A 160 -18.45 -10.18 -11.28
CA GLY A 160 -17.65 -11.36 -11.51
C GLY A 160 -18.42 -12.55 -12.07
N SER A 161 -17.78 -13.32 -12.95
CA SER A 161 -18.30 -14.63 -13.38
C SER A 161 -17.49 -15.82 -12.88
N ALA A 162 -16.20 -15.61 -12.60
CA ALA A 162 -15.32 -16.63 -12.04
C ALA A 162 -14.42 -16.00 -10.97
N PHE A 163 -14.25 -16.73 -9.88
CA PHE A 163 -13.52 -16.29 -8.70
C PHE A 163 -12.32 -17.21 -8.49
N THR A 164 -11.14 -16.62 -8.39
CA THR A 164 -9.91 -17.33 -8.05
C THR A 164 -9.36 -16.73 -6.77
N VAL A 165 -9.20 -17.57 -5.75
CA VAL A 165 -8.62 -17.22 -4.47
C VAL A 165 -7.13 -17.51 -4.52
N VAL A 166 -6.30 -16.53 -4.16
CA VAL A 166 -4.85 -16.65 -4.08
C VAL A 166 -4.44 -16.61 -2.62
N MET A 167 -3.93 -17.74 -2.16
CA MET A 167 -3.43 -17.94 -0.81
C MET A 167 -2.12 -17.18 -0.58
N ASN A 168 -1.73 -16.99 0.67
CA ASN A 168 -0.50 -16.28 1.04
C ASN A 168 0.79 -16.99 0.57
N ASP A 169 0.73 -18.31 0.35
CA ASP A 169 1.80 -19.13 -0.24
C ASP A 169 1.89 -19.02 -1.77
N GLY A 170 0.98 -18.25 -2.39
CA GLY A 170 0.86 -18.08 -3.84
C GLY A 170 0.01 -19.13 -4.55
N LYS A 171 -0.57 -20.10 -3.82
CA LYS A 171 -1.46 -21.11 -4.39
C LYS A 171 -2.76 -20.47 -4.87
N GLU A 172 -3.12 -20.71 -6.12
CA GLU A 172 -4.40 -20.29 -6.69
C GLU A 172 -5.41 -21.44 -6.60
N LEU A 173 -6.62 -21.13 -6.14
CA LEU A 173 -7.72 -22.06 -5.97
C LEU A 173 -8.99 -21.44 -6.57
N ASP A 174 -9.75 -22.23 -7.31
CA ASP A 174 -11.04 -21.77 -7.83
C ASP A 174 -12.09 -21.75 -6.70
N ALA A 175 -13.00 -20.78 -6.77
CA ALA A 175 -14.04 -20.60 -5.77
C ALA A 175 -15.41 -20.35 -6.41
N LYS A 176 -16.44 -20.81 -5.70
CA LYS A 176 -17.84 -20.62 -6.05
C LYS A 176 -18.48 -19.58 -5.16
N LEU A 177 -19.33 -18.74 -5.75
CA LEU A 177 -20.17 -17.84 -4.99
C LEU A 177 -21.30 -18.62 -4.30
N ILE A 178 -21.38 -18.49 -2.98
CA ILE A 178 -22.42 -19.13 -2.16
C ILE A 178 -23.58 -18.17 -1.93
N GLY A 179 -23.29 -16.90 -1.69
CA GLY A 179 -24.30 -15.88 -1.50
C GLY A 179 -23.71 -14.48 -1.33
N THR A 180 -24.56 -13.48 -1.52
CA THR A 180 -24.22 -12.06 -1.34
C THR A 180 -25.30 -11.34 -0.55
N ASP A 181 -24.88 -10.33 0.21
CA ASP A 181 -25.76 -9.34 0.84
C ASP A 181 -25.29 -7.93 0.44
N PRO A 182 -25.96 -7.31 -0.55
CA PRO A 182 -25.65 -5.94 -0.98
C PRO A 182 -25.90 -4.88 0.10
N ARG A 183 -26.74 -5.14 1.11
CA ARG A 183 -27.06 -4.14 2.15
C ARG A 183 -25.92 -3.95 3.13
N THR A 184 -25.21 -5.04 3.45
CA THR A 184 -24.05 -5.02 4.34
C THR A 184 -22.72 -5.08 3.60
N ASP A 185 -22.75 -5.07 2.27
CA ASP A 185 -21.59 -5.25 1.40
C ASP A 185 -20.79 -6.53 1.71
N LEU A 186 -21.47 -7.65 1.97
CA LEU A 186 -20.82 -8.93 2.28
C LEU A 186 -21.08 -9.97 1.20
N ALA A 187 -20.10 -10.84 0.96
CA ALA A 187 -20.22 -12.01 0.12
C ALA A 187 -19.50 -13.21 0.73
N VAL A 188 -20.06 -14.39 0.49
CA VAL A 188 -19.48 -15.67 0.91
C VAL A 188 -19.08 -16.47 -0.32
N LEU A 189 -17.80 -16.83 -0.37
CA LEU A 189 -17.24 -17.73 -1.37
C LEU A 189 -16.90 -19.08 -0.74
N LYS A 190 -16.91 -20.15 -1.54
CA LYS A 190 -16.45 -21.48 -1.16
C LYS A 190 -15.37 -21.93 -2.11
N VAL A 191 -14.20 -22.22 -1.57
CA VAL A 191 -13.08 -22.72 -2.35
C VAL A 191 -13.30 -24.18 -2.73
N GLU A 192 -12.95 -24.54 -3.96
CA GLU A 192 -12.97 -25.91 -4.45
C GLU A 192 -11.61 -26.57 -4.20
N GLY A 193 -11.60 -27.67 -3.45
CA GLY A 193 -10.39 -28.47 -3.23
C GLY A 193 -10.46 -29.31 -1.96
N ASP A 194 -9.66 -30.37 -1.94
CA ASP A 194 -9.52 -31.23 -0.78
C ASP A 194 -8.42 -30.67 0.14
N GLY A 195 -8.77 -30.32 1.37
CA GLY A 195 -7.83 -29.81 2.35
C GLY A 195 -8.51 -29.14 3.54
N LYS A 196 -7.76 -28.96 4.63
CA LYS A 196 -8.17 -28.10 5.73
C LYS A 196 -7.52 -26.73 5.57
N PHE A 197 -8.30 -25.68 5.69
CA PHE A 197 -7.83 -24.31 5.61
C PHE A 197 -7.64 -23.73 7.01
N THR A 198 -6.60 -22.92 7.19
CA THR A 198 -6.49 -22.06 8.38
C THR A 198 -7.54 -20.97 8.27
N TYR A 199 -8.30 -20.73 9.34
CA TYR A 199 -9.40 -19.78 9.36
C TYR A 199 -9.35 -18.92 10.62
N VAL A 200 -10.09 -17.81 10.62
CA VAL A 200 -10.24 -16.93 11.78
C VAL A 200 -11.59 -17.15 12.45
N ASP A 201 -11.59 -17.07 13.78
CA ASP A 201 -12.80 -17.08 14.60
C ASP A 201 -13.34 -15.65 14.80
N PHE A 202 -14.65 -15.54 14.97
CA PHE A 202 -15.28 -14.28 15.33
C PHE A 202 -15.12 -13.97 16.82
N ALA A 203 -14.63 -12.78 17.11
CA ALA A 203 -14.62 -12.25 18.47
C ALA A 203 -16.02 -11.75 18.87
N ASP A 204 -16.30 -11.82 20.17
CA ASP A 204 -17.49 -11.23 20.78
C ASP A 204 -17.36 -9.70 20.82
N ASP A 205 -18.16 -9.02 20.01
CA ASP A 205 -18.13 -7.57 19.80
C ASP A 205 -18.59 -6.78 21.04
N SER A 206 -19.41 -7.38 21.91
CA SER A 206 -19.94 -6.76 23.13
C SER A 206 -18.85 -6.36 24.15
N LYS A 207 -17.65 -6.92 23.99
CA LYS A 207 -16.49 -6.67 24.86
C LYS A 207 -15.52 -5.65 24.30
N VAL A 208 -15.67 -5.24 23.04
CA VAL A 208 -14.77 -4.30 22.36
C VAL A 208 -15.10 -2.88 22.81
N ARG A 209 -14.06 -2.06 23.07
CA ARG A 209 -14.21 -0.68 23.54
C ARG A 209 -13.46 0.29 22.63
N VAL A 210 -13.94 1.53 22.61
CA VAL A 210 -13.24 2.64 21.95
C VAL A 210 -11.87 2.82 22.59
N GLY A 211 -10.81 2.72 21.79
CA GLY A 211 -9.41 2.81 22.23
C GLY A 211 -8.69 1.46 22.32
N ASP A 212 -9.39 0.34 22.14
CA ASP A 212 -8.72 -0.95 21.95
C ASP A 212 -7.97 -0.96 20.61
N TRP A 213 -6.78 -1.56 20.59
CA TRP A 213 -5.97 -1.67 19.38
C TRP A 213 -6.50 -2.77 18.45
N VAL A 214 -6.53 -2.50 17.15
CA VAL A 214 -6.96 -3.44 16.10
C VAL A 214 -5.92 -3.51 14.99
N VAL A 215 -5.78 -4.69 14.37
CA VAL A 215 -4.89 -4.99 13.25
C VAL A 215 -5.56 -5.99 12.32
#